data_AF-A0A7C2XIX0-F1
#
_entry.id   AF-A0A7C2XIX0-F1
#
_cell.length_a   1.000
_cell.length_b   1.000
_cell.length_c   1.000
_cell.angle_alpha   90.00
_cell.angle_beta   90.00
_cell.angle_gamma   90.00
#
_symmetry.space_group_name_H-M   'P 1'
#
loop_
_entity.id
_entity.type
_entity.pdbx_description
1 polymer ?
#
loop_
_entity_poly.entity_id
_entity_poly.type
_entity_poly.pdbx_seq_one_letter_code
_entity_poly.pdbx_strand_id
1 'polypeptide(L)'
;PSGRLAAAREELAALGAIDPQGALTARGREIARLPLEPRLAAMIVGARTEGDRALAAEIAALIGERGLGGDSIDLRDRVARFRKDGSPRARALKDLASRWSKAGSPTDVAHAGRILAAAAPGSIARARPGEAGHYLMASGRAAQIDPRDALAKEQWIVVADIVGSAGYARILAAAPLSEADALAIGDVRTQEIAEFDVDRRLVRARREKRLGAILLSETPLPTPSGEGARKAMIDAIGKIGVSLLAQGAAIEETLRRIALARAHMGDGWPALSIGDALNRADEWLTPLLGDPPRLDRPTADQLRRGVLSLIGWKDARRLDAIAPTHIETPAGRSLPVDYLADGGPRIEARVQEFYGLTVQPAIMGGAVPLAVSLLSPAHRQIAVTKDLPGFWSGGYREMAKEMRGDYPKHDWPDDPANARAHLGKTKARLATESGRGKKP
;
A
#
# COMPACT_ATOMS: atom_id res chain seq x y z
N PRO A 1 17.18 -4.49 18.00
CA PRO A 1 16.95 -5.19 19.29
C PRO A 1 15.48 -5.13 19.76
N SER A 2 14.83 -3.96 19.68
CA SER A 2 13.42 -3.75 20.05
C SER A 2 12.44 -4.66 19.29
N GLY A 3 12.56 -4.77 17.96
CA GLY A 3 11.66 -5.60 17.14
C GLY A 3 11.72 -7.10 17.46
N ARG A 4 12.91 -7.65 17.76
CA ARG A 4 13.05 -9.07 18.16
C ARG A 4 12.45 -9.34 19.54
N LEU A 5 12.60 -8.40 20.47
CA LEU A 5 12.00 -8.51 21.80
C LEU A 5 10.47 -8.40 21.75
N ALA A 6 9.93 -7.51 20.91
CA ALA A 6 8.50 -7.41 20.66
C ALA A 6 7.92 -8.71 20.10
N ALA A 7 8.54 -9.28 19.07
CA ALA A 7 8.13 -10.56 18.51
C ALA A 7 8.18 -11.71 19.53
N ALA A 8 9.22 -11.77 20.37
CA ALA A 8 9.30 -12.78 21.43
C ALA A 8 8.19 -12.61 22.49
N ARG A 9 7.82 -11.37 22.83
CA ARG A 9 6.69 -11.09 23.75
C ARG A 9 5.35 -11.50 23.14
N GLU A 10 5.10 -11.16 21.88
CA GLU A 10 3.90 -11.57 21.15
C GLU A 10 3.76 -13.10 21.11
N GLU A 11 4.87 -13.79 20.86
CA GLU A 11 4.91 -15.25 20.84
C GLU A 11 4.61 -15.86 22.22
N LEU A 12 5.28 -15.38 23.27
CA LEU A 12 5.02 -15.85 24.63
C LEU A 12 3.59 -15.56 25.09
N ALA A 13 3.01 -14.42 24.68
CA ALA A 13 1.62 -14.11 24.94
C ALA A 13 0.68 -15.08 24.20
N ALA A 14 0.97 -15.39 22.93
CA ALA A 14 0.19 -16.36 22.14
C ALA A 14 0.24 -17.79 22.71
N LEU A 15 1.35 -18.18 23.36
CA LEU A 15 1.48 -19.45 24.08
C LEU A 15 0.75 -19.45 25.45
N GLY A 16 0.23 -18.31 25.88
CA GLY A 16 -0.33 -18.09 27.21
C GLY A 16 0.71 -18.12 28.33
N ALA A 17 1.99 -17.88 28.00
CA ALA A 17 3.09 -17.92 28.96
C ALA A 17 3.22 -16.63 29.77
N ILE A 18 2.83 -15.48 29.19
CA ILE A 18 2.82 -14.17 29.87
C ILE A 18 1.44 -13.53 29.80
N ASP A 19 1.12 -12.69 30.79
CA ASP A 19 -0.09 -11.87 30.84
C ASP A 19 0.09 -10.53 30.09
N PRO A 20 -0.96 -9.69 29.94
CA PRO A 20 -0.87 -8.39 29.26
C PRO A 20 0.13 -7.42 29.90
N GLN A 21 0.48 -7.60 31.16
CA GLN A 21 1.47 -6.82 31.89
C GLN A 21 2.91 -7.36 31.69
N GLY A 22 3.06 -8.51 31.03
CA GLY A 22 4.32 -9.16 30.72
C GLY A 22 4.84 -10.08 31.83
N ALA A 23 4.04 -10.39 32.85
CA ALA A 23 4.43 -11.31 33.92
C ALA A 23 4.10 -12.77 33.56
N LEU A 24 4.85 -13.73 34.13
CA LEU A 24 4.63 -15.16 33.89
C LEU A 24 3.31 -15.64 34.49
N THR A 25 2.48 -16.25 33.64
CA THR A 25 1.26 -16.95 34.05
C THR A 25 1.59 -18.27 34.77
N ALA A 26 0.59 -18.94 35.35
CA ALA A 26 0.77 -20.29 35.89
C ALA A 26 1.31 -21.27 34.82
N ARG A 27 0.73 -21.22 33.61
CA ARG A 27 1.20 -21.97 32.44
C ARG A 27 2.62 -21.57 32.05
N GLY A 28 2.94 -20.28 32.04
CA GLY A 28 4.29 -19.78 31.75
C GLY A 28 5.35 -20.30 32.71
N ARG A 29 5.03 -20.43 34.00
CA ARG A 29 5.93 -21.05 34.99
C ARG A 29 6.15 -22.53 34.73
N GLU A 30 5.14 -23.26 34.26
CA GLU A 30 5.31 -24.66 33.86
C GLU A 30 6.17 -24.80 32.61
N ILE A 31 5.96 -23.94 31.61
CA ILE A 31 6.78 -23.86 30.39
C ILE A 31 8.24 -23.60 30.76
N ALA A 32 8.51 -22.60 31.61
CA ALA A 32 9.85 -22.20 32.02
C ALA A 32 10.61 -23.26 32.84
N ARG A 33 9.93 -24.27 33.39
CA ARG A 33 10.57 -25.38 34.12
C ARG A 33 11.18 -26.43 33.20
N LEU A 34 10.78 -26.45 31.93
CA LEU A 34 11.33 -27.39 30.95
C LEU A 34 12.55 -26.73 30.28
N PRO A 35 13.70 -27.44 30.17
CA PRO A 35 14.91 -26.92 29.54
C PRO A 35 14.81 -27.00 28.00
N LEU A 36 13.74 -26.43 27.46
CA LEU A 36 13.36 -26.47 26.05
C LEU A 36 13.05 -25.07 25.55
N GLU A 37 13.05 -24.92 24.23
CA GLU A 37 12.50 -23.73 23.58
C GLU A 37 11.00 -23.58 23.96
N PRO A 38 10.49 -22.34 24.15
CA PRO A 38 9.15 -22.10 24.67
C PRO A 38 8.01 -22.83 23.96
N ARG A 39 8.02 -22.96 22.61
CA ARG A 39 6.96 -23.69 21.89
C ARG A 39 6.99 -25.18 22.19
N LEU A 40 8.18 -25.79 22.23
CA LEU A 40 8.33 -27.21 22.57
C LEU A 40 7.90 -27.49 24.01
N ALA A 41 8.27 -26.62 24.96
CA ALA A 41 7.80 -26.70 26.33
C ALA A 41 6.27 -26.51 26.43
N ALA A 42 5.71 -25.54 25.72
CA ALA A 42 4.27 -25.30 25.67
C ALA A 42 3.48 -26.46 25.05
N MET A 43 4.07 -27.18 24.09
CA MET A 43 3.48 -28.39 23.52
C MET A 43 3.32 -29.50 24.57
N ILE A 44 4.35 -29.73 25.39
CA ILE A 44 4.31 -30.73 26.46
C ILE A 44 3.31 -30.29 27.55
N VAL A 45 3.35 -29.03 27.98
CA VAL A 45 2.45 -28.48 29.01
C VAL A 45 0.99 -28.43 28.53
N GLY A 46 0.76 -28.24 27.23
CA GLY A 46 -0.56 -28.12 26.60
C GLY A 46 -1.21 -29.45 26.21
N ALA A 47 -0.53 -30.58 26.37
CA ALA A 47 -1.07 -31.89 26.02
C ALA A 47 -2.30 -32.25 26.88
N ARG A 48 -3.32 -32.84 26.25
CA ARG A 48 -4.63 -33.11 26.88
C ARG A 48 -4.65 -34.38 27.72
N THR A 49 -3.82 -35.35 27.35
CA THR A 49 -3.72 -36.65 28.01
C THR A 49 -2.27 -36.91 28.42
N GLU A 50 -2.07 -37.82 29.37
CA GLU A 50 -0.73 -38.27 29.76
C GLU A 50 0.03 -38.89 28.58
N GLY A 51 -0.66 -39.65 27.72
CA GLY A 51 -0.06 -40.25 26.52
C GLY A 51 0.32 -39.22 25.45
N ASP A 52 -0.49 -38.18 25.24
CA ASP A 52 -0.14 -37.07 24.35
C ASP A 52 1.04 -36.27 24.92
N ARG A 53 1.11 -36.10 26.25
CA ARG A 53 2.22 -35.41 26.92
C ARG A 53 3.53 -36.16 26.74
N ALA A 54 3.49 -37.48 26.84
CA ALA A 54 4.64 -38.34 26.62
C ALA A 54 5.10 -38.33 25.15
N LEU A 55 4.17 -38.40 24.18
CA LEU A 55 4.51 -38.26 22.77
C LEU A 55 5.05 -36.85 22.44
N ALA A 56 4.47 -35.80 23.01
CA ALA A 56 4.97 -34.42 22.88
C ALA A 56 6.42 -34.31 23.36
N ALA A 57 6.76 -34.96 24.49
CA ALA A 57 8.11 -34.95 25.02
C ALA A 57 9.10 -35.68 24.10
N GLU A 58 8.72 -36.81 23.51
CA GLU A 58 9.54 -37.51 22.51
C GLU A 58 9.76 -36.65 21.25
N ILE A 59 8.71 -35.99 20.75
CA ILE A 59 8.78 -35.09 19.59
C ILE A 59 9.71 -33.90 19.91
N ALA A 60 9.55 -33.26 21.07
CA ALA A 60 10.39 -32.15 21.49
C ALA A 60 11.87 -32.55 21.58
N ALA A 61 12.14 -33.74 22.12
CA ALA A 61 13.48 -34.28 22.21
C ALA A 61 14.11 -34.49 20.82
N LEU A 62 13.35 -35.04 19.86
CA LEU A 62 13.82 -35.26 18.49
C LEU A 62 14.03 -33.98 17.68
N ILE A 63 13.21 -32.95 17.90
CA ILE A 63 13.38 -31.67 17.21
C ILE A 63 14.64 -30.96 17.73
N GLY A 64 14.92 -31.04 19.04
CA GLY A 64 16.11 -30.45 19.65
C GLY A 64 17.42 -31.13 19.25
N GLU A 65 17.38 -32.43 18.93
CA GLU A 65 18.58 -33.25 18.70
C GLU A 65 18.76 -33.64 17.24
N ARG A 66 19.79 -33.08 16.59
CA ARG A 66 20.14 -33.44 15.20
C ARG A 66 20.63 -34.89 15.09
N GLY A 67 20.13 -35.58 14.06
CA GLY A 67 20.59 -36.90 13.63
C GLY A 67 19.89 -38.09 14.29
N LEU A 68 19.11 -37.89 15.35
CA LEU A 68 18.32 -38.96 15.98
C LEU A 68 16.98 -39.15 15.25
N GLY A 69 16.60 -40.42 15.05
CA GLY A 69 15.41 -40.79 14.29
C GLY A 69 15.57 -40.67 12.76
N GLY A 70 16.76 -40.30 12.27
CA GLY A 70 17.04 -40.09 10.84
C GLY A 70 16.59 -38.72 10.33
N ASP A 71 16.55 -38.59 9.00
CA ASP A 71 16.32 -37.36 8.24
C ASP A 71 14.96 -37.30 7.52
N SER A 72 14.04 -38.23 7.83
CA SER A 72 12.68 -38.19 7.26
C SER A 72 11.98 -36.90 7.65
N ILE A 73 11.28 -36.28 6.69
CA ILE A 73 10.46 -35.11 6.94
C ILE A 73 9.25 -35.49 7.80
N ASP A 74 8.74 -36.72 7.66
CA ASP A 74 7.65 -37.23 8.49
C ASP A 74 8.16 -37.58 9.90
N LEU A 75 7.70 -36.81 10.87
CA LEU A 75 8.02 -37.02 12.29
C LEU A 75 7.54 -38.38 12.79
N ARG A 76 6.54 -39.00 12.16
CA ARG A 76 6.09 -40.33 12.54
C ARG A 76 7.18 -41.37 12.38
N ASP A 77 7.88 -41.34 11.25
CA ASP A 77 9.02 -42.22 10.98
C ASP A 77 10.18 -41.96 11.94
N ARG A 78 10.43 -40.68 12.24
CA ARG A 78 11.50 -40.28 13.16
C ARG A 78 11.24 -40.78 14.57
N VAL A 79 10.04 -40.61 15.09
CA VAL A 79 9.63 -41.12 16.41
C VAL A 79 9.66 -42.65 16.43
N ALA A 80 9.15 -43.32 15.39
CA ALA A 80 9.17 -44.79 15.32
C ALA A 80 10.59 -45.35 15.33
N ARG A 81 11.52 -44.74 14.58
CA ARG A 81 12.96 -45.11 14.58
C ARG A 81 13.61 -44.80 15.92
N PHE A 82 13.35 -43.63 16.48
CA PHE A 82 13.87 -43.23 17.79
C PHE A 82 13.47 -44.23 18.88
N ARG A 83 12.21 -44.65 18.94
CA ARG A 83 11.74 -45.65 19.91
C ARG A 83 12.50 -46.97 19.82
N LYS A 84 12.88 -47.41 18.61
CA LYS A 84 13.67 -48.64 18.37
C LYS A 84 15.18 -48.47 18.57
N ASP A 85 15.68 -47.24 18.60
CA ASP A 85 17.11 -46.95 18.76
C ASP A 85 17.60 -47.27 20.19
N GLY A 86 18.51 -48.25 20.29
CA GLY A 86 19.13 -48.70 21.54
C GLY A 86 20.47 -48.02 21.85
N SER A 87 20.91 -47.05 21.06
CA SER A 87 22.18 -46.34 21.31
C SER A 87 22.16 -45.65 22.68
N PRO A 88 23.34 -45.47 23.33
CA PRO A 88 23.42 -44.75 24.60
C PRO A 88 22.82 -43.34 24.53
N ARG A 89 23.00 -42.66 23.39
CA ARG A 89 22.45 -41.33 23.15
C ARG A 89 20.92 -41.34 23.09
N ALA A 90 20.32 -42.29 22.35
CA ALA A 90 18.86 -42.41 22.28
C ALA A 90 18.25 -42.77 23.64
N ARG A 91 18.88 -43.66 24.41
CA ARG A 91 18.44 -44.01 25.78
C ARG A 91 18.45 -42.80 26.71
N ALA A 92 19.56 -42.05 26.76
CA ALA A 92 19.64 -40.83 27.57
C ALA A 92 18.55 -39.81 27.21
N LEU A 93 18.26 -39.67 25.92
CA LEU A 93 17.22 -38.74 25.46
C LEU A 93 15.79 -39.22 25.79
N LYS A 94 15.52 -40.52 25.73
CA LYS A 94 14.25 -41.11 26.19
C LYS A 94 14.05 -40.89 27.68
N ASP A 95 15.10 -41.05 28.48
CA ASP A 95 15.05 -40.79 29.91
C ASP A 95 14.75 -39.32 30.21
N LEU A 96 15.30 -38.38 29.43
CA LEU A 96 14.98 -36.96 29.55
C LEU A 96 13.51 -36.68 29.16
N ALA A 97 13.06 -37.20 28.02
CA ALA A 97 11.68 -37.04 27.56
C ALA A 97 10.67 -37.59 28.59
N SER A 98 10.96 -38.76 29.16
CA SER A 98 10.16 -39.36 30.24
C SER A 98 10.07 -38.46 31.47
N ARG A 99 11.16 -37.79 31.88
CA ARG A 99 11.11 -36.82 32.99
C ARG A 99 10.25 -35.60 32.66
N TRP A 100 10.30 -35.09 31.43
CA TRP A 100 9.45 -33.96 31.01
C TRP A 100 7.96 -34.30 30.97
N SER A 101 7.63 -35.56 30.64
CA SER A 101 6.26 -36.05 30.60
C SER A 101 5.72 -36.58 31.93
N LYS A 102 6.57 -36.64 32.97
CA LYS A 102 6.27 -37.25 34.29
C LYS A 102 6.05 -38.77 34.23
N ALA A 103 6.85 -39.46 33.40
CA ALA A 103 6.90 -40.92 33.25
C ALA A 103 5.66 -41.59 32.65
N GLY A 104 4.86 -40.85 31.88
CA GLY A 104 3.74 -41.40 31.12
C GLY A 104 4.17 -42.26 29.93
N SER A 105 3.32 -43.22 29.55
CA SER A 105 3.51 -44.02 28.33
C SER A 105 2.99 -43.27 27.11
N PRO A 106 3.78 -43.09 26.04
CA PRO A 106 3.39 -42.28 24.91
C PRO A 106 2.30 -42.96 24.07
N THR A 107 1.39 -42.14 23.55
CA THR A 107 0.33 -42.59 22.63
C THR A 107 0.90 -42.97 21.24
N ASP A 108 0.00 -43.37 20.34
CA ASP A 108 0.32 -43.65 18.95
C ASP A 108 0.91 -42.40 18.27
N VAL A 109 1.99 -42.61 17.51
CA VAL A 109 2.66 -41.58 16.75
C VAL A 109 1.76 -40.90 15.71
N ALA A 110 0.66 -41.55 15.30
CA ALA A 110 -0.37 -40.94 14.48
C ALA A 110 -0.95 -39.64 15.08
N HIS A 111 -0.86 -39.44 16.40
CA HIS A 111 -1.32 -38.21 17.06
C HIS A 111 -0.33 -37.03 16.94
N ALA A 112 0.87 -37.23 16.38
CA ALA A 112 1.92 -36.21 16.30
C ALA A 112 1.41 -34.89 15.69
N GLY A 113 0.67 -34.97 14.57
CA GLY A 113 0.11 -33.78 13.92
C GLY A 113 -0.85 -33.02 14.82
N ARG A 114 -1.76 -33.71 15.52
CA ARG A 114 -2.73 -33.09 16.42
C ARG A 114 -2.06 -32.39 17.61
N ILE A 115 -1.03 -33.02 18.17
CA ILE A 115 -0.24 -32.46 19.28
C ILE A 115 0.50 -31.19 18.83
N LEU A 116 1.15 -31.24 17.67
CA LEU A 116 1.83 -30.09 17.08
C LEU A 116 0.85 -28.95 16.77
N ALA A 117 -0.30 -29.26 16.15
CA ALA A 117 -1.32 -28.27 15.83
C ALA A 117 -1.84 -27.55 17.07
N ALA A 118 -2.08 -28.29 18.16
CA ALA A 118 -2.58 -27.73 19.40
C ALA A 118 -1.57 -26.79 20.07
N ALA A 119 -0.28 -27.03 19.89
CA ALA A 119 0.79 -26.19 20.43
C ALA A 119 1.07 -24.95 19.57
N ALA A 120 0.96 -25.10 18.25
CA ALA A 120 1.24 -24.03 17.29
C ALA A 120 0.24 -24.05 16.12
N PRO A 121 -0.99 -23.52 16.31
CA PRO A 121 -2.01 -23.50 15.25
C PRO A 121 -1.56 -22.77 13.98
N GLY A 122 -0.70 -21.75 14.12
CA GLY A 122 -0.09 -21.03 12.99
C GLY A 122 0.82 -21.88 12.09
N SER A 123 1.22 -23.07 12.56
CA SER A 123 2.02 -24.05 11.81
C SER A 123 1.20 -25.07 11.03
N ILE A 124 -0.13 -25.09 11.19
CA ILE A 124 -1.01 -25.88 10.33
C ILE A 124 -0.82 -25.40 8.89
N ALA A 125 -0.67 -26.32 7.94
CA ALA A 125 -0.45 -26.00 6.55
C ALA A 125 -1.33 -26.85 5.65
N ARG A 126 -1.83 -26.24 4.57
CA ARG A 126 -2.65 -26.90 3.54
C ARG A 126 -1.91 -26.92 2.21
N ALA A 127 -1.94 -28.07 1.54
CA ALA A 127 -1.39 -28.21 0.20
C ALA A 127 -2.11 -27.24 -0.76
N ARG A 128 -1.34 -26.63 -1.67
CA ARG A 128 -1.88 -25.77 -2.71
C ARG A 128 -2.55 -26.63 -3.79
N PRO A 129 -3.73 -26.24 -4.28
CA PRO A 129 -4.40 -26.99 -5.34
C PRO A 129 -3.50 -27.16 -6.57
N GLY A 130 -3.27 -28.40 -6.99
CA GLY A 130 -2.46 -28.72 -8.18
C GLY A 130 -0.94 -28.66 -7.99
N GLU A 131 -0.44 -28.29 -6.80
CA GLU A 131 0.99 -28.15 -6.53
C GLU A 131 1.42 -29.12 -5.40
N ALA A 132 1.66 -30.38 -5.74
CA ALA A 132 2.10 -31.39 -4.77
C ALA A 132 3.41 -30.97 -4.08
N GLY A 133 3.47 -31.12 -2.76
CA GLY A 133 4.61 -30.69 -1.96
C GLY A 133 4.66 -29.18 -1.66
N HIS A 134 3.77 -28.34 -2.20
CA HIS A 134 3.70 -26.92 -1.90
C HIS A 134 2.56 -26.62 -0.91
N TYR A 135 2.89 -25.96 0.19
CA TYR A 135 1.97 -25.70 1.30
C TYR A 135 1.87 -24.21 1.61
N LEU A 136 0.67 -23.77 1.99
CA LEU A 136 0.45 -22.50 2.66
C LEU A 136 0.16 -22.77 4.14
N MET A 137 0.98 -22.21 5.03
CA MET A 137 0.78 -22.27 6.47
C MET A 137 -0.28 -21.25 6.91
N ALA A 138 -0.97 -21.53 8.01
CA ALA A 138 -1.94 -20.64 8.65
C ALA A 138 -1.33 -19.29 9.03
N SER A 139 -0.03 -19.26 9.33
CA SER A 139 0.77 -18.05 9.54
C SER A 139 1.00 -17.18 8.29
N GLY A 140 0.61 -17.64 7.09
CA GLY A 140 0.82 -16.96 5.81
C GLY A 140 2.13 -17.30 5.11
N ARG A 141 3.01 -18.08 5.75
CA ARG A 141 4.25 -18.55 5.12
C ARG A 141 3.96 -19.66 4.11
N ALA A 142 4.52 -19.52 2.91
CA ALA A 142 4.59 -20.61 1.94
C ALA A 142 5.81 -21.49 2.22
N ALA A 143 5.65 -22.80 2.09
CA ALA A 143 6.69 -23.78 2.38
C ALA A 143 6.58 -25.00 1.45
N GLN A 144 7.67 -25.74 1.27
CA GLN A 144 7.72 -26.87 0.35
C GLN A 144 8.42 -28.11 0.92
N ILE A 145 7.97 -29.27 0.44
CA ILE A 145 8.54 -30.61 0.61
C ILE A 145 8.95 -31.11 -0.78
N ASP A 146 9.96 -31.99 -0.86
CA ASP A 146 10.26 -32.70 -2.11
C ASP A 146 9.01 -33.48 -2.58
N PRO A 147 8.48 -33.26 -3.80
CA PRO A 147 7.28 -33.95 -4.28
C PRO A 147 7.37 -35.48 -4.29
N ARG A 148 8.57 -36.06 -4.18
CA ARG A 148 8.80 -37.51 -4.08
C ARG A 148 8.59 -38.07 -2.68
N ASP A 149 8.62 -37.22 -1.65
CA ASP A 149 8.35 -37.62 -0.27
C ASP A 149 6.88 -38.06 -0.12
N ALA A 150 6.63 -39.09 0.69
CA ALA A 150 5.28 -39.58 0.92
C ALA A 150 4.37 -38.50 1.54
N LEU A 151 4.93 -37.66 2.42
CA LEU A 151 4.20 -36.61 3.10
C LEU A 151 3.73 -35.50 2.15
N ALA A 152 4.37 -35.33 0.99
CA ALA A 152 3.97 -34.36 -0.02
C ALA A 152 2.56 -34.64 -0.63
N LYS A 153 2.02 -35.84 -0.40
CA LYS A 153 0.67 -36.26 -0.83
C LYS A 153 -0.41 -35.90 0.18
N GLU A 154 -0.03 -35.53 1.41
CA GLU A 154 -0.97 -35.18 2.46
C GLU A 154 -1.54 -33.79 2.22
N GLN A 155 -2.87 -33.65 2.24
CA GLN A 155 -3.50 -32.35 2.02
C GLN A 155 -3.26 -31.39 3.19
N TRP A 156 -3.16 -31.92 4.40
CA TRP A 156 -3.03 -31.17 5.64
C TRP A 156 -1.86 -31.72 6.45
N ILE A 157 -0.97 -30.82 6.85
CA ILE A 157 0.19 -31.14 7.68
C ILE A 157 0.36 -30.09 8.76
N VAL A 158 1.18 -30.39 9.77
CA VAL A 158 1.69 -29.39 10.71
C VAL A 158 3.20 -29.34 10.62
N VAL A 159 3.72 -28.15 10.37
CA VAL A 159 5.15 -27.91 10.22
C VAL A 159 5.80 -27.74 11.60
N ALA A 160 6.72 -28.63 11.94
CA ALA A 160 7.48 -28.59 13.18
C ALA A 160 8.83 -27.86 13.02
N ASP A 161 9.47 -28.01 11.86
CA ASP A 161 10.73 -27.34 11.56
C ASP A 161 10.80 -26.91 10.08
N ILE A 162 11.34 -25.72 9.84
CA ILE A 162 11.34 -25.06 8.54
C ILE A 162 12.54 -24.11 8.43
N VAL A 163 13.19 -24.11 7.26
CA VAL A 163 14.33 -23.24 6.97
C VAL A 163 14.11 -22.43 5.69
N GLY A 164 14.70 -21.23 5.62
CA GLY A 164 14.61 -20.35 4.45
C GLY A 164 13.69 -19.15 4.65
N SER A 165 13.75 -18.21 3.70
CA SER A 165 12.96 -16.98 3.69
C SER A 165 11.52 -17.21 3.19
N ALA A 166 10.65 -16.22 3.41
CA ALA A 166 9.26 -16.26 2.96
C ALA A 166 9.19 -16.41 1.42
N GLY A 167 8.42 -17.40 0.95
CA GLY A 167 8.21 -17.68 -0.48
C GLY A 167 8.79 -19.03 -0.95
N TYR A 168 9.95 -19.44 -0.40
CA TYR A 168 10.65 -20.68 -0.77
C TYR A 168 11.24 -21.39 0.46
N ALA A 169 10.47 -21.49 1.54
CA ALA A 169 10.94 -22.13 2.75
C ALA A 169 10.82 -23.67 2.63
N ARG A 170 11.86 -24.40 3.03
CA ARG A 170 11.87 -25.87 3.00
C ARG A 170 11.47 -26.44 4.35
N ILE A 171 10.49 -27.35 4.33
CA ILE A 171 10.05 -28.08 5.53
C ILE A 171 11.09 -29.16 5.85
N LEU A 172 11.57 -29.18 7.10
CA LEU A 172 12.55 -30.15 7.60
C LEU A 172 11.90 -31.22 8.48
N ALA A 173 10.76 -30.89 9.10
CA ALA A 173 9.99 -31.82 9.92
C ALA A 173 8.52 -31.40 9.91
N ALA A 174 7.64 -32.37 9.70
CA ALA A 174 6.19 -32.20 9.76
C ALA A 174 5.49 -33.51 10.12
N ALA A 175 4.20 -33.44 10.40
CA ALA A 175 3.35 -34.62 10.56
C ALA A 175 2.01 -34.36 9.85
N PRO A 176 1.33 -35.41 9.32
CA PRO A 176 0.02 -35.23 8.73
C PRO A 176 -1.02 -34.85 9.79
N LEU A 177 -2.05 -34.15 9.35
CA LEU A 177 -3.19 -33.76 10.16
C LEU A 177 -4.47 -34.07 9.39
N SER A 178 -5.51 -34.58 10.07
CA SER A 178 -6.80 -34.73 9.43
C SER A 178 -7.41 -33.34 9.15
N GLU A 179 -8.22 -33.20 8.09
CA GLU A 179 -8.94 -31.94 7.85
C GLU A 179 -9.83 -31.57 9.04
N ALA A 180 -10.50 -32.56 9.65
CA ALA A 180 -11.34 -32.35 10.83
C ALA A 180 -10.55 -31.71 11.99
N ASP A 181 -9.36 -32.23 12.29
CA ASP A 181 -8.50 -31.66 13.34
C ASP A 181 -7.94 -30.29 12.94
N ALA A 182 -7.55 -30.11 11.67
CA ALA A 182 -7.07 -28.81 11.16
C ALA A 182 -8.13 -27.72 11.37
N LEU A 183 -9.36 -27.99 10.96
CA LEU A 183 -10.48 -27.05 11.10
C LEU A 183 -10.89 -26.84 12.56
N ALA A 184 -10.83 -27.88 13.40
CA ALA A 184 -11.18 -27.77 14.83
C ALA A 184 -10.13 -27.01 15.65
N ILE A 185 -8.85 -27.12 15.30
CA ILE A 185 -7.74 -26.51 16.05
C ILE A 185 -7.38 -25.12 15.51
N GLY A 186 -7.47 -24.91 14.19
CA GLY A 186 -6.92 -23.74 13.51
C GLY A 186 -7.72 -22.44 13.60
N ASP A 187 -8.78 -22.38 14.41
CA ASP A 187 -9.68 -21.22 14.58
C ASP A 187 -10.23 -20.69 13.23
N VAL A 188 -11.15 -21.44 12.65
CA VAL A 188 -11.73 -21.09 11.35
C VAL A 188 -12.66 -19.89 11.49
N ARG A 189 -12.37 -18.81 10.77
CA ARG A 189 -13.14 -17.57 10.77
C ARG A 189 -13.82 -17.33 9.43
N THR A 190 -15.00 -16.75 9.50
CA THR A 190 -15.72 -16.23 8.34
C THR A 190 -15.66 -14.70 8.40
N GLN A 191 -15.25 -14.08 7.31
CA GLN A 191 -15.17 -12.62 7.19
C GLN A 191 -15.70 -12.16 5.84
N GLU A 192 -16.29 -10.98 5.82
CA GLU A 192 -16.70 -10.31 4.58
C GLU A 192 -15.64 -9.28 4.21
N ILE A 193 -15.11 -9.40 3.01
CA ILE A 193 -14.13 -8.48 2.46
C ILE A 193 -14.81 -7.68 1.37
N ALA A 194 -14.63 -6.35 1.41
CA ALA A 194 -14.94 -5.47 0.30
C ALA A 194 -13.63 -4.89 -0.25
N GLU A 195 -13.40 -5.06 -1.55
CA GLU A 195 -12.21 -4.56 -2.23
C GLU A 195 -12.59 -3.89 -3.55
N PHE A 196 -11.85 -2.84 -3.92
CA PHE A 196 -12.02 -2.22 -5.22
C PHE A 196 -11.26 -3.02 -6.28
N ASP A 197 -11.99 -3.54 -7.27
CA ASP A 197 -11.40 -4.19 -8.43
C ASP A 197 -11.03 -3.12 -9.46
N VAL A 198 -9.71 -2.96 -9.68
CA VAL A 198 -9.15 -1.90 -10.53
C VAL A 198 -9.55 -2.08 -11.98
N ASP A 199 -9.48 -3.32 -12.49
CA ASP A 199 -9.72 -3.65 -13.89
C ASP A 199 -11.19 -3.42 -14.27
N ARG A 200 -12.12 -3.84 -13.41
CA ARG A 200 -13.57 -3.63 -13.61
C ARG A 200 -14.08 -2.29 -13.05
N ARG A 201 -13.22 -1.50 -12.40
CA ARG A 201 -13.54 -0.22 -11.75
C ARG A 201 -14.78 -0.27 -10.85
N LEU A 202 -14.93 -1.34 -10.07
CA LEU A 202 -16.10 -1.54 -9.19
C LEU A 202 -15.70 -2.18 -7.86
N VAL A 203 -16.47 -1.93 -6.81
CA VAL A 203 -16.29 -2.62 -5.53
C VAL A 203 -16.85 -4.03 -5.64
N ARG A 204 -16.07 -5.02 -5.25
CA ARG A 204 -16.55 -6.38 -5.04
C ARG A 204 -16.57 -6.69 -3.56
N ALA A 205 -17.56 -7.47 -3.16
CA ALA A 205 -17.51 -8.14 -1.88
C ALA A 205 -17.53 -9.64 -2.04
N ARG A 206 -16.92 -10.27 -1.06
CA ARG A 206 -16.83 -11.72 -0.95
C ARG A 206 -16.80 -12.11 0.51
N ARG A 207 -17.44 -13.23 0.80
CA ARG A 207 -17.33 -13.90 2.08
C ARG A 207 -16.24 -14.94 1.97
N GLU A 208 -15.18 -14.79 2.76
CA GLU A 208 -14.12 -15.77 2.87
C GLU A 208 -14.28 -16.56 4.16
N LYS A 209 -14.11 -17.88 4.07
CA LYS A 209 -13.88 -18.75 5.22
C LYS A 209 -12.40 -19.10 5.23
N ARG A 210 -11.71 -18.82 6.33
CA ARG A 210 -10.26 -18.93 6.44
C ARG A 210 -9.82 -19.65 7.71
N LEU A 211 -8.70 -20.34 7.62
CA LEU A 211 -7.88 -20.79 8.75
C LEU A 211 -6.58 -19.97 8.71
N GLY A 212 -6.51 -18.91 9.50
CA GLY A 212 -5.44 -17.91 9.37
C GLY A 212 -5.33 -17.37 7.93
N ALA A 213 -4.18 -17.55 7.29
CA ALA A 213 -3.96 -17.18 5.90
C ALA A 213 -4.53 -18.16 4.85
N ILE A 214 -4.93 -19.37 5.25
CA ILE A 214 -5.41 -20.42 4.34
C ILE A 214 -6.87 -20.13 3.98
N LEU A 215 -7.15 -19.87 2.71
CA LEU A 215 -8.50 -19.75 2.17
C LEU A 215 -9.13 -21.16 2.05
N LEU A 216 -10.25 -21.37 2.74
CA LEU A 216 -11.00 -22.62 2.72
C LEU A 216 -12.11 -22.59 1.67
N SER A 217 -12.86 -21.50 1.65
CA SER A 217 -13.91 -21.25 0.66
C SER A 217 -14.12 -19.76 0.49
N GLU A 218 -14.63 -19.39 -0.67
CA GLU A 218 -14.94 -18.02 -1.06
C GLU A 218 -16.33 -18.01 -1.71
N THR A 219 -17.16 -17.05 -1.33
CA THR A 219 -18.49 -16.87 -1.93
C THR A 219 -18.67 -15.42 -2.31
N PRO A 220 -18.94 -15.10 -3.59
CA PRO A 220 -19.27 -13.73 -4.00
C PRO A 220 -20.46 -13.20 -3.22
N LEU A 221 -20.38 -11.95 -2.77
CA LEU A 221 -21.49 -11.22 -2.16
C LEU A 221 -22.01 -10.17 -3.14
N PRO A 222 -23.25 -9.68 -2.95
CA PRO A 222 -23.73 -8.50 -3.66
C PRO A 222 -22.75 -7.34 -3.53
N THR A 223 -22.64 -6.53 -4.58
CA THR A 223 -21.83 -5.31 -4.58
C THR A 223 -22.19 -4.44 -3.36
N PRO A 224 -21.22 -4.12 -2.48
CA PRO A 224 -21.47 -3.24 -1.35
C PRO A 224 -21.97 -1.87 -1.80
N SER A 225 -22.80 -1.26 -0.97
CA SER A 225 -23.23 0.13 -1.13
C SER A 225 -22.91 0.93 0.13
N GLY A 226 -23.10 2.24 0.09
CA GLY A 226 -22.89 3.11 1.24
C GLY A 226 -21.46 3.06 1.79
N GLU A 227 -21.34 2.84 3.10
CA GLU A 227 -20.07 2.97 3.84
C GLU A 227 -19.04 1.89 3.46
N GLY A 228 -19.46 0.64 3.31
CA GLY A 228 -18.55 -0.46 2.96
C GLY A 228 -17.89 -0.25 1.59
N ALA A 229 -18.66 0.26 0.62
CA ALA A 229 -18.12 0.62 -0.69
C ALA A 229 -17.21 1.84 -0.65
N ARG A 230 -17.56 2.88 0.13
CA ARG A 230 -16.68 4.05 0.33
C ARG A 230 -15.33 3.65 0.91
N LYS A 231 -15.34 2.85 1.98
CA LYS A 231 -14.12 2.37 2.61
C LYS A 231 -13.24 1.58 1.63
N ALA A 232 -13.83 0.64 0.89
CA ALA A 232 -13.09 -0.13 -0.11
C ALA A 232 -12.47 0.74 -1.22
N MET A 233 -13.17 1.80 -1.65
CA MET A 233 -12.63 2.77 -2.61
C MET A 233 -11.49 3.60 -2.01
N ILE A 234 -11.64 4.09 -0.77
CA ILE A 234 -10.60 4.89 -0.10
C ILE A 234 -9.35 4.04 0.16
N ASP A 235 -9.52 2.81 0.64
CA ASP A 235 -8.42 1.85 0.82
C ASP A 235 -7.66 1.61 -0.49
N ALA A 236 -8.38 1.52 -1.61
CA ALA A 236 -7.77 1.36 -2.92
C ALA A 236 -7.02 2.61 -3.39
N ILE A 237 -7.55 3.81 -3.14
CA ILE A 237 -6.88 5.08 -3.42
C ILE A 237 -5.62 5.22 -2.57
N GLY A 238 -5.64 4.79 -1.30
CA GLY A 238 -4.46 4.77 -0.44
C GLY A 238 -3.34 3.85 -0.95
N LYS A 239 -3.70 2.71 -1.57
CA LYS A 239 -2.73 1.74 -2.12
C LYS A 239 -2.22 2.10 -3.52
N ILE A 240 -3.09 2.59 -4.39
CA ILE A 240 -2.81 2.82 -5.82
C ILE A 240 -2.38 4.27 -6.07
N GLY A 241 -2.94 5.21 -5.30
CA GLY A 241 -2.75 6.64 -5.46
C GLY A 241 -3.93 7.36 -6.11
N VAL A 242 -3.77 8.67 -6.26
CA VAL A 242 -4.84 9.59 -6.71
C VAL A 242 -5.19 9.44 -8.20
N SER A 243 -4.37 8.74 -8.98
CA SER A 243 -4.64 8.41 -10.38
C SER A 243 -5.91 7.57 -10.58
N LEU A 244 -6.41 6.93 -9.52
CA LEU A 244 -7.66 6.18 -9.55
C LEU A 244 -8.89 7.10 -9.71
N LEU A 245 -8.79 8.34 -9.22
CA LEU A 245 -9.80 9.39 -9.36
C LEU A 245 -9.69 10.03 -10.75
N ALA A 246 -10.83 10.22 -11.42
CA ALA A 246 -10.85 10.82 -12.77
C ALA A 246 -10.22 12.21 -12.83
N GLN A 247 -10.27 12.95 -11.71
CA GLN A 247 -9.74 14.30 -11.56
C GLN A 247 -8.53 14.36 -10.59
N GLY A 248 -7.82 13.23 -10.42
CA GLY A 248 -6.72 13.09 -9.46
C GLY A 248 -5.59 14.13 -9.59
N ALA A 249 -5.31 14.60 -10.81
CA ALA A 249 -4.31 15.64 -11.07
C ALA A 249 -4.58 16.95 -10.28
N ALA A 250 -5.84 17.25 -9.94
CA ALA A 250 -6.19 18.40 -9.12
C ALA A 250 -5.63 18.31 -7.69
N ILE A 251 -5.45 17.10 -7.17
CA ILE A 251 -4.83 16.85 -5.85
C ILE A 251 -3.34 17.12 -5.94
N GLU A 252 -2.67 16.55 -6.94
CA GLU A 252 -1.23 16.72 -7.16
C GLU A 252 -0.87 18.18 -7.36
N GLU A 253 -1.62 18.90 -8.19
CA GLU A 253 -1.42 20.33 -8.40
C GLU A 253 -1.62 21.13 -7.10
N THR A 254 -2.63 20.79 -6.29
CA THR A 254 -2.88 21.46 -5.00
C THR A 254 -1.74 21.23 -4.01
N LEU A 255 -1.24 20.00 -3.91
CA LEU A 255 -0.08 19.67 -3.09
C LEU A 255 1.18 20.38 -3.58
N ARG A 256 1.35 20.52 -4.90
CA ARG A 256 2.47 21.27 -5.48
C ARG A 256 2.38 22.77 -5.16
N ARG A 257 1.19 23.37 -5.19
CA ARG A 257 0.95 24.76 -4.75
C ARG A 257 1.34 24.95 -3.29
N ILE A 258 0.93 24.03 -2.40
CA ILE A 258 1.28 24.04 -0.97
C ILE A 258 2.79 23.89 -0.77
N ALA A 259 3.44 22.96 -1.48
CA ALA A 259 4.88 22.74 -1.38
C ALA A 259 5.68 23.95 -1.87
N LEU A 260 5.26 24.58 -2.98
CA LEU A 260 5.88 25.80 -3.50
C LEU A 260 5.75 26.97 -2.50
N ALA A 261 4.57 27.11 -1.89
CA ALA A 261 4.31 28.10 -0.86
C ALA A 261 5.21 27.88 0.36
N ARG A 262 5.37 26.63 0.82
CA ARG A 262 6.28 26.28 1.91
C ARG A 262 7.73 26.57 1.57
N ALA A 263 8.17 26.25 0.35
CA ALA A 263 9.54 26.53 -0.08
C ALA A 263 9.90 28.03 -0.02
N HIS A 264 8.91 28.92 -0.21
CA HIS A 264 9.11 30.37 -0.16
C HIS A 264 8.90 30.99 1.22
N MET A 265 7.97 30.46 2.01
CA MET A 265 7.59 31.04 3.32
C MET A 265 8.22 30.31 4.53
N GLY A 266 8.87 29.18 4.32
CA GLY A 266 9.53 28.39 5.36
C GLY A 266 8.55 27.67 6.28
N ASP A 267 8.99 27.43 7.52
CA ASP A 267 8.27 26.59 8.50
C ASP A 267 6.96 27.18 9.02
N GLY A 268 6.71 28.47 8.79
CA GLY A 268 5.44 29.13 9.09
C GLY A 268 4.29 28.78 8.14
N TRP A 269 4.52 27.90 7.16
CA TRP A 269 3.50 27.43 6.20
C TRP A 269 3.24 25.93 6.38
N PRO A 270 2.00 25.43 6.27
CA PRO A 270 1.68 24.01 6.43
C PRO A 270 2.48 23.10 5.49
N ALA A 271 2.98 21.97 6.03
CA ALA A 271 3.49 20.86 5.23
C ALA A 271 2.37 19.85 5.01
N LEU A 272 2.18 19.44 3.75
CA LEU A 272 1.24 18.38 3.39
C LEU A 272 1.82 17.60 2.22
N SER A 273 2.20 16.34 2.46
CA SER A 273 2.60 15.43 1.39
C SER A 273 1.40 14.66 0.82
N ILE A 274 1.60 13.98 -0.30
CA ILE A 274 0.60 13.06 -0.85
C ILE A 274 0.28 11.92 0.13
N GLY A 275 1.29 11.40 0.83
CA GLY A 275 1.11 10.36 1.84
C GLY A 275 0.24 10.83 3.01
N ASP A 276 0.47 12.06 3.49
CA ASP A 276 -0.34 12.66 4.55
C ASP A 276 -1.81 12.84 4.11
N ALA A 277 -2.02 13.32 2.88
CA ALA A 277 -3.37 13.51 2.33
C ALA A 277 -4.11 12.18 2.11
N LEU A 278 -3.41 11.12 1.70
CA LEU A 278 -3.98 9.78 1.51
C LEU A 278 -4.26 9.07 2.83
N ASN A 279 -3.39 9.19 3.83
CA ASN A 279 -3.62 8.65 5.17
C ASN A 279 -4.84 9.26 5.86
N ARG A 280 -5.24 10.46 5.44
CA ARG A 280 -6.41 11.19 5.94
C ARG A 280 -7.55 11.23 4.92
N ALA A 281 -7.54 10.37 3.90
CA ALA A 281 -8.55 10.37 2.84
C ALA A 281 -9.97 10.18 3.36
N ASP A 282 -10.15 9.42 4.45
CA ASP A 282 -11.44 9.26 5.11
C ASP A 282 -12.04 10.60 5.58
N GLU A 283 -11.22 11.57 5.98
CA GLU A 283 -11.68 12.88 6.49
C GLU A 283 -12.24 13.77 5.38
N TRP A 284 -11.63 13.77 4.19
CA TRP A 284 -11.92 14.77 3.15
C TRP A 284 -12.55 14.19 1.89
N LEU A 285 -12.31 12.92 1.56
CA LEU A 285 -12.76 12.30 0.31
C LEU A 285 -14.10 11.58 0.46
N THR A 286 -14.37 10.99 1.63
CA THR A 286 -15.65 10.32 1.97
C THR A 286 -16.89 11.10 1.52
N PRO A 287 -17.06 12.39 1.86
CA PRO A 287 -18.25 13.15 1.45
C PRO A 287 -18.33 13.41 -0.07
N LEU A 288 -17.19 13.35 -0.78
CA LEU A 288 -17.12 13.64 -2.21
C LEU A 288 -17.51 12.45 -3.09
N LEU A 289 -17.34 11.22 -2.59
CA LEU A 289 -17.71 9.99 -3.31
C LEU A 289 -19.23 9.84 -3.44
N GLY A 290 -19.99 10.42 -2.51
CA GLY A 290 -21.45 10.42 -2.52
C GLY A 290 -22.10 9.07 -2.17
N ASP A 291 -23.36 8.95 -2.58
CA ASP A 291 -24.19 7.75 -2.39
C ASP A 291 -25.08 7.52 -3.64
N PRO A 292 -24.91 6.42 -4.39
CA PRO A 292 -23.87 5.41 -4.24
C PRO A 292 -22.47 6.01 -4.50
N PRO A 293 -21.41 5.47 -3.87
CA PRO A 293 -20.07 6.01 -3.99
C PRO A 293 -19.49 5.80 -5.39
N ARG A 294 -18.83 6.83 -5.94
CA ARG A 294 -18.21 6.78 -7.26
C ARG A 294 -16.92 7.59 -7.34
N LEU A 295 -15.92 7.03 -8.02
CA LEU A 295 -14.59 7.66 -8.21
C LEU A 295 -14.55 8.73 -9.31
N ASP A 296 -15.53 8.72 -10.21
CA ASP A 296 -15.68 9.69 -11.31
C ASP A 296 -16.55 10.90 -10.92
N ARG A 297 -17.18 10.86 -9.74
CA ARG A 297 -18.08 11.92 -9.26
C ARG A 297 -17.36 13.20 -8.82
N PRO A 298 -16.26 13.16 -8.04
CA PRO A 298 -15.65 14.39 -7.55
C PRO A 298 -15.13 15.26 -8.68
N THR A 299 -15.54 16.53 -8.72
CA THR A 299 -14.95 17.51 -9.64
C THR A 299 -13.54 17.89 -9.19
N ALA A 300 -12.71 18.40 -10.11
CA ALA A 300 -11.38 18.91 -9.78
C ALA A 300 -11.44 19.90 -8.60
N ASP A 301 -12.35 20.87 -8.67
CA ASP A 301 -12.56 21.89 -7.65
C ASP A 301 -13.02 21.32 -6.29
N GLN A 302 -13.88 20.29 -6.27
CA GLN A 302 -14.23 19.58 -5.05
C GLN A 302 -13.02 18.88 -4.41
N LEU A 303 -12.19 18.22 -5.22
CA LEU A 303 -10.97 17.56 -4.75
C LEU A 303 -9.97 18.57 -4.18
N ARG A 304 -9.79 19.73 -4.83
CA ARG A 304 -8.94 20.82 -4.31
C ARG A 304 -9.40 21.26 -2.94
N ARG A 305 -10.69 21.58 -2.80
CA ARG A 305 -11.25 22.01 -1.51
C ARG A 305 -11.12 20.93 -0.44
N GLY A 306 -11.34 19.67 -0.80
CA GLY A 306 -11.14 18.53 0.09
C GLY A 306 -9.73 18.51 0.67
N VAL A 307 -8.71 18.57 -0.19
CA VAL A 307 -7.30 18.59 0.24
C VAL A 307 -6.97 19.86 1.04
N LEU A 308 -7.47 21.03 0.61
CA LEU A 308 -7.25 22.29 1.31
C LEU A 308 -7.88 22.34 2.70
N SER A 309 -8.92 21.55 2.96
CA SER A 309 -9.48 21.42 4.31
C SER A 309 -8.46 20.90 5.32
N LEU A 310 -7.45 20.14 4.88
CA LEU A 310 -6.41 19.55 5.73
C LEU A 310 -5.40 20.56 6.28
N ILE A 311 -5.27 21.73 5.63
CA ILE A 311 -4.36 22.81 6.05
C ILE A 311 -5.08 23.98 6.74
N GLY A 312 -6.41 23.92 6.81
CA GLY A 312 -7.24 24.95 7.44
C GLY A 312 -7.59 26.14 6.54
N TRP A 313 -8.71 26.79 6.86
CA TRP A 313 -9.32 27.84 6.02
C TRP A 313 -8.43 29.06 5.79
N LYS A 314 -7.68 29.48 6.81
CA LYS A 314 -6.79 30.66 6.73
C LYS A 314 -5.70 30.46 5.67
N ASP A 315 -5.02 29.31 5.71
CA ASP A 315 -3.93 29.01 4.79
C ASP A 315 -4.45 28.65 3.40
N ALA A 316 -5.61 27.99 3.30
CA ALA A 316 -6.28 27.77 2.03
C ALA A 316 -6.59 29.09 1.29
N ARG A 317 -7.19 30.06 1.97
CA ARG A 317 -7.48 31.38 1.38
C ARG A 317 -6.20 32.14 1.00
N ARG A 318 -5.16 32.05 1.84
CA ARG A 318 -3.87 32.66 1.56
C ARG A 318 -3.20 32.01 0.36
N LEU A 319 -3.32 30.69 0.19
CA LEU A 319 -2.80 29.95 -0.97
C LEU A 319 -3.44 30.43 -2.27
N ASP A 320 -4.76 30.65 -2.29
CA ASP A 320 -5.45 31.16 -3.48
C ASP A 320 -4.97 32.55 -3.90
N ALA A 321 -4.54 33.38 -2.96
CA ALA A 321 -3.98 34.71 -3.26
C ALA A 321 -2.53 34.64 -3.78
N ILE A 322 -1.68 33.81 -3.18
CA ILE A 322 -0.24 33.79 -3.48
C ILE A 322 0.13 32.79 -4.59
N ALA A 323 -0.68 31.75 -4.78
CA ALA A 323 -0.49 30.70 -5.78
C ALA A 323 -1.86 30.36 -6.38
N PRO A 324 -2.47 31.26 -7.16
CA PRO A 324 -3.80 31.05 -7.70
C PRO A 324 -3.84 29.90 -8.72
N THR A 325 -5.01 29.30 -8.91
CA THR A 325 -5.20 28.28 -9.97
C THR A 325 -5.22 28.89 -11.36
N HIS A 326 -5.58 30.17 -11.48
CA HIS A 326 -5.68 30.90 -12.74
C HIS A 326 -5.14 32.32 -12.63
N ILE A 327 -4.68 32.87 -13.74
CA ILE A 327 -4.22 34.26 -13.88
C ILE A 327 -4.87 34.89 -15.10
N GLU A 328 -5.24 36.16 -14.99
CA GLU A 328 -5.85 36.91 -16.08
C GLU A 328 -4.78 37.49 -17.02
N THR A 329 -4.97 37.33 -18.33
CA THR A 329 -4.16 38.01 -19.34
C THR A 329 -4.61 39.45 -19.53
N PRO A 330 -3.76 40.34 -20.06
CA PRO A 330 -4.20 41.67 -20.49
C PRO A 330 -5.33 41.65 -21.54
N ALA A 331 -5.53 40.53 -22.23
CA ALA A 331 -6.66 40.33 -23.13
C ALA A 331 -7.98 39.95 -22.41
N GLY A 332 -7.99 39.88 -21.08
CA GLY A 332 -9.17 39.57 -20.25
C GLY A 332 -9.49 38.07 -20.15
N ARG A 333 -8.57 37.18 -20.51
CA ARG A 333 -8.77 35.73 -20.44
C ARG A 333 -8.16 35.17 -19.17
N SER A 334 -8.91 34.35 -18.45
CA SER A 334 -8.40 33.56 -17.33
C SER A 334 -7.65 32.32 -17.84
N LEU A 335 -6.34 32.23 -17.58
CA LEU A 335 -5.48 31.10 -17.94
C LEU A 335 -5.21 30.22 -16.73
N PRO A 336 -5.31 28.89 -16.85
CA PRO A 336 -4.86 27.99 -15.79
C PRO A 336 -3.34 28.08 -15.62
N VAL A 337 -2.89 27.97 -14.38
CA VAL A 337 -1.46 27.86 -14.05
C VAL A 337 -1.12 26.37 -13.92
N ASP A 338 -0.25 25.88 -14.80
CA ASP A 338 0.29 24.52 -14.73
C ASP A 338 1.43 24.48 -13.71
N TYR A 339 1.12 24.03 -12.49
CA TYR A 339 2.12 23.84 -11.43
C TYR A 339 2.95 22.56 -11.59
N LEU A 340 2.50 21.61 -12.43
CA LEU A 340 3.16 20.33 -12.64
C LEU A 340 4.19 20.38 -13.77
N ALA A 341 4.24 21.49 -14.50
CA ALA A 341 5.23 21.80 -15.51
C ALA A 341 6.69 21.59 -15.06
N ASP A 342 7.48 20.94 -15.93
CA ASP A 342 8.93 20.89 -15.78
C ASP A 342 9.54 22.29 -15.79
N GLY A 343 10.46 22.52 -14.85
CA GLY A 343 11.10 23.83 -14.69
C GLY A 343 10.26 24.85 -13.92
N GLY A 344 9.09 24.50 -13.41
CA GLY A 344 8.27 25.34 -12.51
C GLY A 344 6.97 25.85 -13.14
N PRO A 345 6.16 26.61 -12.38
CA PRO A 345 4.80 26.95 -12.77
C PRO A 345 4.74 27.72 -14.10
N ARG A 346 3.80 27.32 -14.97
CA ARG A 346 3.72 27.79 -16.35
C ARG A 346 2.32 28.25 -16.72
N ILE A 347 2.24 29.29 -17.55
CA ILE A 347 1.01 29.70 -18.23
C ILE A 347 1.23 29.64 -19.74
N GLU A 348 0.16 29.35 -20.47
CA GLU A 348 0.23 29.15 -21.92
C GLU A 348 -0.93 29.86 -22.60
N ALA A 349 -0.59 30.70 -23.59
CA ALA A 349 -1.57 31.35 -24.45
C ALA A 349 -0.94 31.80 -25.76
N ARG A 350 -1.78 32.26 -26.70
CA ARG A 350 -1.25 32.88 -27.92
C ARG A 350 -0.47 34.12 -27.57
N VAL A 351 0.63 34.36 -28.28
CA VAL A 351 1.54 35.50 -27.99
C VAL A 351 0.81 36.84 -27.93
N GLN A 352 -0.24 37.02 -28.74
CA GLN A 352 -1.03 38.26 -28.78
C GLN A 352 -1.81 38.54 -27.49
N GLU A 353 -2.03 37.52 -26.66
CA GLU A 353 -2.71 37.66 -25.37
C GLU A 353 -1.78 38.29 -24.32
N PHE A 354 -0.46 38.29 -24.55
CA PHE A 354 0.56 38.83 -23.65
C PHE A 354 1.10 40.19 -24.07
N TYR A 355 0.66 40.75 -25.20
CA TYR A 355 1.04 42.11 -25.59
C TYR A 355 0.70 43.13 -24.51
N GLY A 356 1.49 44.20 -24.42
CA GLY A 356 1.32 45.21 -23.37
C GLY A 356 1.92 44.83 -22.02
N LEU A 357 2.37 43.58 -21.81
CA LEU A 357 3.06 43.19 -20.58
C LEU A 357 4.51 43.67 -20.60
N THR A 358 4.82 44.62 -19.73
CA THR A 358 6.18 45.14 -19.48
C THR A 358 6.83 44.53 -18.24
N VAL A 359 6.09 43.71 -17.49
CA VAL A 359 6.56 42.99 -16.29
C VAL A 359 6.28 41.51 -16.47
N GLN A 360 7.23 40.67 -16.04
CA GLN A 360 7.06 39.22 -16.07
C GLN A 360 5.89 38.79 -15.16
N PRO A 361 4.91 38.02 -15.66
CA PRO A 361 3.89 37.41 -14.80
C PRO A 361 4.54 36.54 -13.73
N ALA A 362 4.15 36.76 -12.48
CA ALA A 362 4.74 36.08 -11.33
C ALA A 362 3.68 35.80 -10.26
N ILE A 363 3.94 34.78 -9.46
CA ILE A 363 3.17 34.40 -8.26
C ILE A 363 4.02 34.65 -7.00
N MET A 364 3.49 34.31 -5.83
CA MET A 364 4.12 34.55 -4.53
C MET A 364 4.46 36.04 -4.30
N GLY A 365 3.54 36.93 -4.69
CA GLY A 365 3.76 38.37 -4.57
C GLY A 365 4.90 38.90 -5.44
N GLY A 366 5.22 38.21 -6.54
CA GLY A 366 6.28 38.59 -7.47
C GLY A 366 7.58 37.80 -7.33
N ALA A 367 7.73 36.98 -6.28
CA ALA A 367 8.96 36.23 -6.03
C ALA A 367 9.20 35.06 -6.99
N VAL A 368 8.14 34.49 -7.57
CA VAL A 368 8.24 33.33 -8.47
C VAL A 368 7.76 33.71 -9.87
N PRO A 369 8.66 33.92 -10.84
CA PRO A 369 8.28 34.17 -12.22
C PRO A 369 7.66 32.92 -12.83
N LEU A 370 6.54 33.09 -13.52
CA LEU A 370 5.90 32.03 -14.29
C LEU A 370 6.66 31.83 -15.59
N ALA A 371 6.83 30.59 -16.02
CA ALA A 371 7.19 30.35 -17.41
C ALA A 371 6.00 30.73 -18.30
N VAL A 372 6.25 31.51 -19.36
CA VAL A 372 5.24 31.88 -20.36
C VAL A 372 5.53 31.06 -21.61
N SER A 373 4.64 30.11 -21.91
CA SER A 373 4.64 29.43 -23.20
C SER A 373 3.83 30.24 -24.20
N LEU A 374 4.53 30.77 -25.20
CA LEU A 374 3.95 31.56 -26.27
C LEU A 374 3.52 30.62 -27.40
N LEU A 375 2.25 30.69 -27.75
CA LEU A 375 1.66 29.90 -28.82
C LEU A 375 1.46 30.70 -30.11
N SER A 376 1.54 30.02 -31.24
CA SER A 376 1.09 30.51 -32.53
C SER A 376 -0.45 30.57 -32.61
N PRO A 377 -1.04 31.20 -33.64
CA PRO A 377 -2.48 31.17 -33.87
C PRO A 377 -3.07 29.75 -33.97
N ALA A 378 -2.27 28.78 -34.38
CA ALA A 378 -2.65 27.36 -34.46
C ALA A 378 -2.35 26.57 -33.17
N HIS A 379 -2.12 27.24 -32.04
CA HIS A 379 -1.83 26.62 -30.74
C HIS A 379 -0.56 25.76 -30.69
N ARG A 380 0.40 26.00 -31.58
CA ARG A 380 1.73 25.38 -31.48
C ARG A 380 2.64 26.24 -30.62
N GLN A 381 3.39 25.61 -29.71
CA GLN A 381 4.41 26.32 -28.92
C GLN A 381 5.52 26.83 -29.85
N ILE A 382 5.79 28.13 -29.79
CA ILE A 382 6.80 28.80 -30.62
C ILE A 382 7.93 29.41 -29.79
N ALA A 383 7.68 29.69 -28.52
CA ALA A 383 8.71 30.11 -27.57
C ALA A 383 8.27 29.81 -26.13
N VAL A 384 9.25 29.67 -25.24
CA VAL A 384 9.03 29.63 -23.79
C VAL A 384 10.02 30.60 -23.15
N THR A 385 9.55 31.48 -22.27
CA THR A 385 10.40 32.45 -21.57
C THR A 385 9.98 32.63 -20.11
N LYS A 386 10.97 32.91 -19.25
CA LYS A 386 10.76 33.42 -17.87
C LYS A 386 11.11 34.91 -17.74
N ASP A 387 11.46 35.53 -18.86
CA ASP A 387 11.74 36.96 -18.99
C ASP A 387 11.06 37.46 -20.28
N LEU A 388 9.78 37.76 -20.15
CA LEU A 388 8.94 38.26 -21.23
C LEU A 388 9.38 39.67 -21.68
N PRO A 389 9.74 40.61 -20.78
CA PRO A 389 10.32 41.90 -21.20
C PRO A 389 11.61 41.72 -22.02
N GLY A 390 12.53 40.86 -21.57
CA GLY A 390 13.74 40.52 -22.33
C GLY A 390 13.40 39.91 -23.69
N PHE A 391 12.42 39.00 -23.73
CA PHE A 391 11.93 38.40 -24.97
C PHE A 391 11.39 39.43 -25.96
N TRP A 392 10.61 40.41 -25.51
CA TRP A 392 10.12 41.50 -26.37
C TRP A 392 11.25 42.32 -27.00
N SER A 393 12.31 42.59 -26.23
CA SER A 393 13.43 43.42 -26.70
C SER A 393 14.40 42.69 -27.65
N GLY A 394 14.37 41.36 -27.70
CA GLY A 394 15.29 40.55 -28.51
C GLY A 394 14.60 39.43 -29.28
N GLY A 395 14.23 38.35 -28.59
CA GLY A 395 13.77 37.10 -29.19
C GLY A 395 12.48 37.20 -30.03
N TYR A 396 11.63 38.19 -29.73
CA TYR A 396 10.38 38.39 -30.45
C TYR A 396 10.57 38.71 -31.92
N ARG A 397 11.61 39.48 -32.29
CA ARG A 397 11.79 39.97 -33.67
C ARG A 397 11.99 38.82 -34.67
N GLU A 398 12.81 37.85 -34.32
CA GLU A 398 13.05 36.68 -35.18
C GLU A 398 11.82 35.77 -35.24
N MET A 399 11.16 35.54 -34.10
CA MET A 399 9.91 34.78 -34.05
C MET A 399 8.81 35.46 -34.89
N ALA A 400 8.64 36.78 -34.78
CA ALA A 400 7.65 37.53 -35.56
C ALA A 400 7.94 37.50 -37.06
N LYS A 401 9.21 37.46 -37.48
CA LYS A 401 9.60 37.32 -38.89
C LYS A 401 9.11 36.00 -39.48
N GLU A 402 9.33 34.90 -38.78
CA GLU A 402 8.83 33.57 -39.16
C GLU A 402 7.29 33.55 -39.16
N MET A 403 6.68 34.02 -38.07
CA MET A 403 5.23 34.00 -37.92
C MET A 403 4.47 34.91 -38.89
N ARG A 404 5.10 35.97 -39.43
CA ARG A 404 4.53 36.77 -40.52
C ARG A 404 4.48 35.99 -41.84
N GLY A 405 5.40 35.05 -42.07
CA GLY A 405 5.37 34.14 -43.20
C GLY A 405 4.25 33.11 -43.07
N ASP A 406 4.20 32.42 -41.93
CA ASP A 406 3.23 31.34 -41.68
C ASP A 406 1.80 31.85 -41.43
N TYR A 407 1.66 33.02 -40.79
CA TYR A 407 0.39 33.58 -40.35
C TYR A 407 0.24 35.07 -40.74
N PRO A 408 0.28 35.41 -42.04
CA PRO A 408 0.37 36.81 -42.52
C PRO A 408 -0.84 37.69 -42.16
N LYS A 409 -2.01 37.06 -41.97
CA LYS A 409 -3.28 37.72 -41.61
C LYS A 409 -3.36 38.10 -40.13
N HIS A 410 -2.51 37.55 -39.28
CA HIS A 410 -2.51 37.82 -37.84
C HIS A 410 -1.68 39.05 -37.49
N ASP A 411 -1.95 39.60 -36.31
CA ASP A 411 -1.21 40.74 -35.81
C ASP A 411 0.15 40.32 -35.25
N TRP A 412 1.16 41.09 -35.63
CA TRP A 412 2.58 40.88 -35.34
C TRP A 412 3.25 42.27 -35.28
N PRO A 413 2.91 43.11 -34.28
CA PRO A 413 3.41 44.47 -34.15
C PRO A 413 4.92 44.48 -34.01
N ASP A 414 5.59 45.54 -34.45
CA ASP A 414 7.03 45.71 -34.23
C ASP A 414 7.37 46.02 -32.77
N ASP A 415 6.43 46.61 -32.03
CA ASP A 415 6.53 46.91 -30.59
C ASP A 415 5.44 46.14 -29.80
N PRO A 416 5.68 44.88 -29.41
CA PRO A 416 4.72 44.08 -28.66
C PRO A 416 4.52 44.54 -27.21
N ALA A 417 5.49 45.27 -26.64
CA ALA A 417 5.43 45.77 -25.27
C ALA A 417 4.40 46.91 -25.10
N ASN A 418 4.13 47.66 -26.18
CA ASN A 418 3.11 48.72 -26.20
C ASN A 418 1.86 48.37 -27.03
N ALA A 419 1.79 47.18 -27.60
CA ALA A 419 0.65 46.74 -28.38
C ALA A 419 -0.55 46.35 -27.49
N ARG A 420 -1.76 46.56 -28.01
CA ARG A 420 -3.00 46.16 -27.32
C ARG A 420 -3.17 44.64 -27.39
N ALA A 421 -3.22 43.99 -26.24
CA ALA A 421 -3.51 42.56 -26.17
C ALA A 421 -4.88 42.20 -26.74
N HIS A 422 -4.94 41.04 -27.37
CA HIS A 422 -6.18 40.49 -27.90
C HIS A 422 -6.09 38.97 -28.05
N LEU A 423 -7.24 38.32 -28.21
CA LEU A 423 -7.36 36.86 -28.30
C LEU A 423 -6.90 36.27 -29.65
N GLY A 424 -5.75 36.68 -30.19
CA GLY A 424 -5.21 36.20 -31.47
C GLY A 424 -6.04 36.54 -32.71
N LYS A 425 -6.66 37.73 -32.74
CA LYS A 425 -7.47 38.22 -33.87
C LYS A 425 -6.61 38.52 -35.10
N THR A 426 -7.23 38.47 -36.28
CA THR A 426 -6.60 38.93 -37.53
C THR A 426 -6.61 40.45 -37.64
N LYS A 427 -5.69 41.01 -38.43
CA LYS A 427 -5.58 42.46 -38.68
C LYS A 427 -6.91 43.08 -39.15
N ALA A 428 -7.64 42.38 -40.04
CA ALA A 428 -8.95 42.83 -40.54
C ALA A 428 -10.01 42.93 -39.43
N ARG A 429 -9.99 42.01 -38.46
CA ARG A 429 -10.92 42.01 -37.33
C ARG A 429 -10.62 43.13 -36.34
N LEU A 430 -9.34 43.40 -36.09
CA LEU A 430 -8.89 44.51 -35.24
C LEU A 430 -9.26 45.88 -35.84
N ALA A 431 -9.13 46.04 -37.17
CA ALA A 431 -9.49 47.27 -37.87
C ALA A 431 -11.00 47.56 -37.78
N THR A 432 -11.84 46.54 -37.95
CA THR A 432 -13.31 46.67 -37.85
C THR A 432 -13.76 47.08 -36.44
N GLU A 433 -13.13 46.53 -35.40
CA GLU A 433 -13.45 46.86 -34.01
C GLU A 433 -12.99 48.27 -33.61
N SER A 434 -11.83 48.69 -34.12
CA SER A 434 -11.31 50.05 -33.91
C SER A 434 -12.15 51.12 -34.62
N GLY A 435 -12.75 50.78 -35.77
CA GLY A 435 -13.66 51.65 -36.52
C GLY A 435 -15.07 51.79 -35.92
N ARG A 436 -15.57 50.77 -35.20
CA ARG A 436 -16.88 50.83 -34.51
C ARG A 436 -16.87 51.72 -33.27
N GLY A 437 -15.72 51.97 -32.66
CA GLY A 437 -15.57 52.90 -31.52
C GLY A 437 -15.46 54.38 -31.88
N LYS A 438 -15.50 54.73 -33.18
CA LYS A 438 -15.38 56.10 -33.72
C LYS A 438 -16.62 56.56 -34.50
N LYS A 439 -17.81 56.04 -34.19
CA LYS A 439 -19.07 56.69 -34.59
C LYS A 439 -19.56 57.55 -33.41
N PRO A 440 -19.86 58.85 -33.64
CA PRO A 440 -20.32 59.75 -32.60
C PRO A 440 -21.64 59.31 -31.98
#